data_AF-A0A3D0NIS1-F1
#
_entry.id   AF-A0A3D0NIS1-F1
#
_cell.length_a   1.000
_cell.length_b   1.000
_cell.length_c   1.000
_cell.angle_alpha   90.00
_cell.angle_beta   90.00
_cell.angle_gamma   90.00
#
_symmetry.space_group_name_H-M   'P 1'
#
loop_
_entity.id
_entity.type
_entity.pdbx_description
1 polymer ?
#
loop_
_entity_poly.entity_id
_entity_poly.type
_entity_poly.pdbx_seq_one_letter_code
_entity_poly.pdbx_strand_id
1 'polypeptide(L)' 'MSTKSKRFLYKTCTILAVMGLSVLTGCQSQIGGQTLPSPHYLTDDVQYFAPTGEMKLQRQAAVMQEYQAQREAASN' A
#
# COMPACT_ATOMS: atom_id res chain seq x y z
N MET A 1 -23.94 -47.89 -2.11
CA MET A 1 -24.03 -46.69 -1.23
C MET A 1 -25.40 -46.04 -1.36
N SER A 2 -26.16 -45.95 -0.26
CA SER A 2 -27.48 -45.33 -0.21
C SER A 2 -27.43 -43.85 -0.62
N THR A 3 -28.42 -43.40 -1.39
CA THR A 3 -28.52 -42.01 -1.90
C THR A 3 -28.49 -40.96 -0.79
N LYS A 4 -28.96 -41.32 0.41
CA LYS A 4 -28.92 -40.47 1.61
C LYS A 4 -27.49 -40.21 2.10
N SER A 5 -26.62 -41.22 2.04
CA SER A 5 -25.20 -41.10 2.42
C SER A 5 -24.43 -40.21 1.46
N LYS A 6 -24.71 -40.31 0.15
CA LYS A 6 -24.11 -39.41 -0.86
C LYS A 6 -24.53 -37.95 -0.64
N ARG A 7 -25.82 -37.71 -0.34
CA ARG A 7 -26.33 -36.36 0.00
C ARG A 7 -25.67 -35.78 1.24
N PHE A 8 -25.46 -36.61 2.27
CA PHE A 8 -24.77 -36.19 3.48
C PHE A 8 -23.30 -35.82 3.19
N LEU A 9 -22.60 -36.67 2.44
CA LEU A 9 -21.21 -36.44 2.04
C LEU A 9 -21.03 -35.14 1.23
N TYR A 10 -21.91 -34.89 0.25
CA TYR A 10 -21.83 -33.65 -0.53
C TYR A 10 -22.07 -32.41 0.35
N LYS A 11 -23.02 -32.45 1.27
CA LYS A 11 -23.26 -31.34 2.21
C LYS A 11 -22.04 -31.06 3.09
N THR A 12 -21.43 -32.10 3.65
CA THR A 12 -20.23 -31.93 4.49
C THR A 12 -19.06 -31.39 3.68
N CYS A 13 -18.84 -31.88 2.45
CA CYS A 13 -17.79 -31.35 1.57
C CYS A 13 -18.03 -29.88 1.18
N THR A 14 -19.26 -29.48 0.88
CA THR A 14 -19.57 -28.08 0.55
C THR A 14 -19.32 -27.13 1.71
N ILE A 15 -19.68 -27.52 2.93
CA ILE A 15 -19.46 -26.69 4.12
C ILE A 15 -17.96 -26.52 4.38
N LEU A 16 -17.20 -27.62 4.31
CA LEU A 16 -15.75 -27.57 4.49
C LEU A 16 -15.06 -26.73 3.41
N ALA A 17 -15.51 -26.82 2.16
CA ALA A 17 -14.97 -26.01 1.08
C ALA A 17 -15.20 -24.51 1.30
N VAL A 18 -16.43 -24.11 1.67
CA VAL A 18 -16.76 -22.70 1.94
C VAL A 18 -15.96 -22.16 3.13
N MET A 19 -15.84 -22.94 4.20
CA MET A 19 -15.06 -22.55 5.37
C MET A 19 -13.57 -22.41 5.04
N GLY A 20 -13.01 -23.37 4.28
CA GLY A 20 -11.61 -23.32 3.83
C GLY A 20 -11.31 -22.12 2.92
N LEU A 21 -12.23 -21.79 2.00
CA LEU A 21 -12.11 -20.60 1.15
C LEU A 21 -12.02 -19.33 2.00
N SER A 22 -12.89 -19.16 3.00
CA SER A 22 -12.89 -17.96 3.85
C SER A 22 -11.62 -17.74 4.67
N VAL A 23 -10.89 -18.81 5.03
CA VAL A 23 -9.63 -18.73 5.77
C VAL A 23 -8.44 -18.50 4.84
N LEU A 24 -8.47 -19.10 3.64
CA LEU A 24 -7.36 -19.01 2.68
C LEU A 24 -7.41 -17.73 1.83
N THR A 25 -8.59 -17.18 1.59
CA THR A 25 -8.74 -15.85 0.96
C THR A 25 -8.74 -14.82 2.08
N GLY A 26 -7.60 -14.18 2.33
CA GLY A 26 -7.50 -13.12 3.34
C GLY A 26 -8.55 -12.03 3.14
N CYS A 27 -9.01 -11.41 4.23
CA CYS A 27 -9.95 -10.31 4.16
C CYS A 27 -9.19 -9.05 3.70
N GLN A 28 -9.33 -8.69 2.43
CA GLN A 28 -8.72 -7.47 1.89
C GLN A 28 -9.33 -6.26 2.60
N SER A 29 -8.53 -5.54 3.40
CA SER A 29 -8.99 -4.38 4.16
C SER A 29 -9.21 -3.19 3.21
N GLN A 30 -10.46 -2.87 2.94
CA GLN A 30 -10.86 -1.69 2.18
C GLN A 30 -11.34 -0.61 3.16
N ILE A 31 -10.65 0.54 3.18
CA ILE A 31 -10.99 1.69 4.04
C ILE A 31 -11.06 2.94 3.15
N GLY A 32 -12.16 3.69 3.24
CA GLY A 32 -12.34 4.92 2.45
C GLY A 32 -12.34 4.71 0.93
N GLY A 33 -12.68 3.50 0.45
CA GLY A 33 -12.63 3.15 -0.98
C GLY A 33 -11.25 2.74 -1.50
N GLN A 34 -10.22 2.70 -0.64
CA GLN A 34 -8.88 2.23 -0.97
C GLN A 34 -8.61 0.85 -0.35
N THR A 35 -7.98 -0.04 -1.11
CA THR A 35 -7.42 -1.29 -0.59
C THR A 35 -6.08 -1.01 0.09
N LEU A 36 -6.00 -1.22 1.40
CA LEU A 36 -4.77 -0.98 2.14
C LEU A 36 -3.75 -2.14 1.95
N PRO A 37 -2.44 -1.85 1.82
CA PRO A 37 -1.39 -2.86 1.66
C PRO A 37 -1.26 -3.84 2.84
N SER A 38 -1.63 -3.40 4.03
CA SER A 38 -1.57 -4.22 5.25
C SER A 38 -2.75 -3.89 6.18
N PRO A 39 -3.19 -4.84 7.04
CA PRO A 39 -4.26 -4.61 8.01
C PRO A 39 -3.92 -3.53 9.05
N HIS A 40 -2.62 -3.28 9.26
CA HIS A 40 -2.13 -2.30 10.24
C HIS A 40 -1.74 -0.98 9.61
N TYR A 41 -1.97 -0.76 8.31
CA TYR A 41 -1.49 0.42 7.59
C TYR A 41 -1.83 1.77 8.23
N LEU A 42 -2.96 1.87 8.96
CA LEU A 42 -3.35 3.10 9.66
C LEU A 42 -2.66 3.30 11.02
N THR A 43 -2.16 2.22 11.61
CA THR A 43 -1.50 2.19 12.92
C THR A 43 0.00 1.92 12.80
N ASP A 44 0.47 1.55 11.61
CA ASP A 44 1.87 1.32 11.32
C ASP A 44 2.61 2.65 11.39
N ASP A 45 3.78 2.62 12.01
CA ASP A 45 4.54 3.82 12.28
C ASP A 45 4.90 4.49 10.95
N VAL A 46 5.00 5.83 10.97
CA VAL A 46 5.44 6.58 9.81
C VAL A 46 6.74 5.95 9.30
N GLN A 47 6.71 5.43 8.07
CA GLN A 47 7.87 4.86 7.41
C GLN A 47 9.00 5.90 7.55
N TYR A 48 10.05 5.59 8.31
CA TYR A 48 11.09 6.57 8.62
C TYR A 48 11.72 7.06 7.31
N PHE A 49 11.37 8.28 6.91
CA PHE A 49 12.05 8.98 5.83
C PHE A 49 13.15 9.77 6.49
N ALA A 50 14.40 9.37 6.24
CA ALA A 50 15.55 10.12 6.72
C ALA A 50 15.36 11.60 6.34
N PRO A 51 15.62 12.53 7.28
CA PRO A 51 15.49 13.95 6.98
C PRO A 51 16.35 14.24 5.75
N THR A 52 15.69 14.61 4.65
CA THR A 52 16.39 15.19 3.52
C THR A 52 16.98 16.49 4.03
N GLY A 53 18.28 16.73 3.77
CA GLY A 53 19.02 17.84 4.38
C GLY A 53 18.25 19.17 4.29
N GLU A 54 18.50 20.06 5.27
CA GLU A 54 17.78 21.31 5.59
C GLU A 54 17.04 22.02 4.43
N MET A 55 17.62 22.08 3.21
CA MET A 55 16.87 22.53 2.03
C MET A 55 16.20 21.37 1.28
N LYS A 56 14.88 21.28 1.39
CA LYS A 56 14.02 20.39 0.60
C LYS A 56 14.18 20.55 -0.92
N LEU A 57 14.81 21.63 -1.39
CA LEU A 57 14.91 22.03 -2.79
C LEU A 57 16.35 22.44 -3.18
N GLN A 58 17.37 21.67 -2.78
CA GLN A 58 18.78 21.93 -3.14
C GLN A 58 18.97 22.24 -4.63
N ARG A 59 18.26 21.52 -5.52
CA ARG A 59 18.31 21.77 -6.96
C ARG A 59 17.78 23.16 -7.34
N GLN A 60 16.69 23.63 -6.74
CA GLN A 60 16.16 24.95 -7.05
C GLN A 60 17.06 26.06 -6.48
N ALA A 61 17.66 25.84 -5.30
CA ALA A 61 18.62 26.77 -4.72
C ALA A 61 19.86 26.92 -5.63
N ALA A 62 20.41 25.81 -6.13
CA ALA A 62 21.54 25.83 -7.07
C ALA A 62 21.18 26.56 -8.39
N VAL A 63 20.01 26.26 -8.97
CA VAL A 63 19.54 26.94 -10.20
C VAL A 63 19.34 28.44 -9.99
N MET A 64 18.82 28.85 -8.82
CA MET A 64 18.65 30.27 -8.48
C MET A 64 20.00 30.99 -8.34
N GLN A 65 21.00 30.34 -7.75
CA GLN A 65 22.36 30.88 -7.64
C GLN A 65 23.02 31.02 -9.02
N GLU A 66 22.93 30.00 -9.87
CA GLU A 66 23.44 30.04 -11.24
C GLU A 66 22.75 31.13 -12.07
N TYR A 67 21.44 31.32 -11.90
CA TYR A 67 20.68 32.37 -12.58
C TYR A 67 21.08 33.77 -12.11
N GLN A 68 21.28 33.96 -10.80
CA GLN A 68 21.77 35.23 -10.24
C GLN A 68 23.16 35.57 -10.76
N ALA A 69 24.09 34.62 -10.74
CA ALA A 69 25.44 34.81 -11.26
C ALA A 69 25.46 35.18 -12.76
N GLN A 70 24.61 34.54 -13.57
CA GLN A 70 24.46 34.89 -14.98
C GLN A 70 23.87 36.30 -15.19
N ARG A 71 22.89 36.70 -14.37
CA ARG A 71 22.31 38.05 -14.43
C ARG A 71 23.31 39.13 -14.05
N GLU A 72 24.10 38.89 -13.02
CA GLU A 72 25.15 39.81 -12.56
C GLU A 72 26.25 39.95 -13.61
N ALA A 73 26.69 38.83 -14.22
CA ALA A 73 27.66 38.82 -15.30
C ALA A 73 27.16 39.51 -16.58
N ALA A 74 25.85 39.45 -16.87
CA ALA A 74 25.24 40.13 -18.01
C ALA A 74 24.93 41.64 -17.75
N SER A 75 25.05 42.09 -16.50
CA SER A 75 24.81 43.48 -16.10
C SER A 75 26.06 44.35 -15.99
N ASN A 76 27.25 43.75 -16.17
CA ASN A 76 28.53 44.44 -16.33
C ASN A 76 28.96 44.44 -17.80
#